data_AF-A0AAQ6IUC7-F1
#
_entry.id   AF-A0AAQ6IUC7-F1
#
_cell.length_a   1.000
_cell.length_b   1.000
_cell.length_c   1.000
_cell.angle_alpha   90.00
_cell.angle_beta   90.00
_cell.angle_gamma   90.00
#
_symmetry.space_group_name_H-M   'P 1'
#
loop_
_entity.id
_entity.type
_entity.pdbx_description
1 polymer ?
#
loop_
_entity_poly.entity_id
_entity_poly.type
_entity_poly.pdbx_seq_one_letter_code
_entity_poly.pdbx_strand_id
1 'polypeptide(L)'
;MKGNGALVVYLMAQAVIASTGPDVVCPSQPLLASVSENVILQCHLVPPVDMRDMTVEWSHGHFNYTVLLYQDGKDNFKEENKTFTNRTSVSYQGLNKGDLSLRLFSVQLSDSGTYRCSIHIEKLQSSCYVNLSVAENKNNRSEHQQNTDWENNRKTEIIIYCVVGIVIILILIAVACRTEKGPECEFRSFLIYKLRSYTMCKIHSHHMFSLLSYLSICQVSTK
;
A
#
# COMPACT_ATOMS: atom_id res chain seq x y z
N MET A 1 44.28 13.97 63.25
CA MET A 1 43.73 12.64 62.94
C MET A 1 42.28 12.79 62.47
N LYS A 2 42.07 13.14 61.21
CA LYS A 2 40.76 13.16 60.51
C LYS A 2 41.09 12.84 59.06
N GLY A 3 40.47 11.83 58.46
CA GLY A 3 40.67 11.64 57.01
C GLY A 3 40.42 10.28 56.37
N ASN A 4 40.07 9.21 57.11
CA ASN A 4 39.97 7.88 56.48
C ASN A 4 38.54 7.30 56.45
N GLY A 5 37.61 7.82 57.25
CA GLY A 5 36.23 7.30 57.32
C GLY A 5 35.35 7.65 56.12
N ALA A 6 35.50 8.87 55.57
CA ALA A 6 34.68 9.33 54.44
C ALA A 6 35.02 8.59 53.14
N LEU A 7 36.29 8.22 52.93
CA LEU A 7 36.74 7.47 51.76
C LEU A 7 36.18 6.05 51.78
N VAL A 8 36.15 5.40 52.96
CA VAL A 8 35.57 4.06 53.12
C VAL A 8 34.06 4.09 52.87
N VAL A 9 33.34 5.10 53.36
CA VAL A 9 31.90 5.26 53.06
C VAL A 9 31.66 5.51 51.57
N TYR A 10 32.52 6.30 50.91
CA TYR A 10 32.43 6.56 49.46
C TYR A 10 32.71 5.30 48.63
N LEU A 11 33.64 4.44 49.06
CA LEU A 11 33.95 3.17 48.41
C LEU A 11 32.84 2.13 48.62
N MET A 12 32.20 2.09 49.79
CA MET A 12 31.07 1.20 50.06
C MET A 12 29.77 1.67 49.38
N ALA A 13 29.68 2.94 48.99
CA ALA A 13 28.58 3.48 48.18
C ALA A 13 28.69 3.13 46.67
N GLN A 14 29.82 2.58 46.22
CA GLN A 14 30.07 2.31 44.79
C GLN A 14 29.89 0.86 44.35
N ALA A 15 29.33 -0.04 45.16
CA ALA A 15 28.95 -1.36 44.67
C ALA A 15 27.81 -1.98 45.47
N VAL A 16 26.60 -1.44 45.29
CA VAL A 16 25.38 -2.27 45.29
C VAL A 16 24.89 -2.30 43.85
N ILE A 17 25.66 -2.92 42.96
CA ILE A 17 25.08 -3.43 41.72
C ILE A 17 24.34 -4.68 42.19
N ALA A 18 23.04 -4.54 42.48
CA ALA A 18 22.18 -5.69 42.59
C ALA A 18 22.45 -6.56 41.35
N SER A 19 22.72 -7.85 41.53
CA SER A 19 22.98 -8.79 40.45
C SER A 19 21.71 -9.09 39.64
N THR A 20 21.04 -8.04 39.18
CA THR A 20 19.94 -8.10 38.22
C THR A 20 20.60 -8.32 36.87
N GLY A 21 20.29 -9.43 36.20
CA GLY A 21 20.84 -9.71 34.88
C GLY A 21 20.42 -8.68 33.81
N PRO A 22 20.68 -8.94 32.52
CA PRO A 22 20.44 -7.95 31.48
C PRO A 22 18.95 -7.57 31.40
N ASP A 23 18.70 -6.27 31.25
CA ASP A 23 17.35 -5.76 31.04
C ASP A 23 17.02 -5.67 29.55
N VAL A 24 15.75 -5.85 29.21
CA VAL A 24 15.26 -5.79 27.84
C VAL A 24 14.66 -4.42 27.59
N VAL A 25 15.21 -3.68 26.63
CA VAL A 25 14.85 -2.29 26.36
C VAL A 25 14.18 -2.18 24.98
N CYS A 26 13.01 -1.53 24.97
CA CYS A 26 12.22 -1.22 23.78
C CYS A 26 11.97 0.29 23.69
N PRO A 27 11.77 0.86 22.49
CA PRO A 27 11.31 2.23 22.34
C PRO A 27 9.93 2.46 22.97
N SER A 28 9.74 3.61 23.60
CA SER A 28 8.44 4.03 24.13
C SER A 28 7.49 4.58 23.05
N GLN A 29 8.06 5.06 21.95
CA GLN A 29 7.30 5.63 20.84
C GLN A 29 6.75 4.53 19.93
N PRO A 30 5.50 4.65 19.44
CA PRO A 30 4.94 3.68 18.51
C PRO A 30 5.63 3.76 17.15
N LEU A 31 5.87 2.61 16.54
CA LEU A 31 6.33 2.51 15.16
C LEU A 31 5.13 2.65 14.23
N LEU A 32 5.23 3.58 13.28
CA LEU A 32 4.23 3.79 12.24
C LEU A 32 4.70 3.10 10.96
N ALA A 33 3.79 2.40 10.29
CA ALA A 33 4.08 1.70 9.04
C ALA A 33 2.90 1.77 8.07
N SER A 34 3.17 1.64 6.79
CA SER A 34 2.15 1.47 5.75
C SER A 34 2.02 -0.02 5.39
N VAL A 35 0.82 -0.44 4.98
CA VAL A 35 0.61 -1.80 4.45
C VAL A 35 1.66 -2.12 3.37
N SER A 36 2.17 -3.37 3.38
CA SER A 36 3.22 -3.93 2.53
C SER A 36 4.66 -3.47 2.81
N GLU A 37 4.89 -2.57 3.77
CA GLU A 37 6.24 -2.23 4.20
C GLU A 37 6.92 -3.36 4.99
N ASN A 38 8.25 -3.32 5.02
CA ASN A 38 9.06 -4.16 5.90
C ASN A 38 9.52 -3.30 7.07
N VAL A 39 9.32 -3.77 8.29
CA VAL A 39 9.57 -2.98 9.51
C VAL A 39 10.48 -3.74 10.48
N ILE A 40 11.10 -2.98 11.38
CA ILE A 40 11.93 -3.52 12.45
C ILE A 40 11.38 -3.06 13.79
N LEU A 41 10.91 -4.01 14.61
CA LEU A 41 10.52 -3.76 15.99
C LEU A 41 11.77 -3.84 16.86
N GLN A 42 12.23 -2.68 17.34
CA GLN A 42 13.48 -2.57 18.08
C GLN A 42 13.37 -3.18 19.48
N CYS A 43 14.33 -4.03 19.82
CA CYS A 43 14.48 -4.62 21.15
C CYS A 43 15.95 -4.95 21.38
N HIS A 44 16.54 -4.54 22.51
CA HIS A 44 17.94 -4.82 22.80
C HIS A 44 18.21 -4.99 24.30
N LEU A 45 19.34 -5.60 24.63
CA LEU A 45 19.76 -5.83 26.00
C LEU A 45 20.67 -4.73 26.53
N VAL A 46 20.46 -4.38 27.81
CA VAL A 46 21.34 -3.50 28.58
C VAL A 46 21.72 -4.19 29.89
N PRO A 47 23.02 -4.54 30.10
CA PRO A 47 24.11 -4.49 29.13
C PRO A 47 23.94 -5.51 27.99
N PRO A 48 24.67 -5.35 26.86
CA PRO A 48 24.69 -6.32 25.77
C PRO A 48 25.17 -7.71 26.24
N VAL A 49 24.44 -8.76 25.85
CA VAL A 49 24.77 -10.17 26.12
C VAL A 49 24.54 -10.98 24.85
N ASP A 50 25.40 -11.99 24.61
CA ASP A 50 25.24 -12.92 23.47
C ASP A 50 24.03 -13.84 23.70
N MET A 51 23.04 -13.73 22.82
CA MET A 51 21.77 -14.46 22.90
C MET A 51 21.66 -15.59 21.88
N ARG A 52 22.74 -15.96 21.18
CA ARG A 52 22.68 -16.97 20.11
C ARG A 52 22.30 -18.37 20.61
N ASP A 53 22.63 -18.69 21.85
CA ASP A 53 22.34 -19.97 22.51
C ASP A 53 21.19 -19.88 23.53
N MET A 54 20.48 -18.75 23.55
CA MET A 54 19.40 -18.44 24.49
C MET A 54 18.05 -18.35 23.77
N THR A 55 16.96 -18.36 24.54
CA THR A 55 15.61 -18.26 23.98
C THR A 55 15.16 -16.79 23.89
N VAL A 56 14.75 -16.37 22.69
CA VAL A 56 14.10 -15.08 22.43
C VAL A 56 12.70 -15.33 21.90
N GLU A 57 11.69 -14.76 22.55
CA GLU A 57 10.30 -14.89 22.14
C GLU A 57 9.70 -13.51 21.86
N TRP A 58 9.10 -13.40 20.66
CA TRP A 58 8.22 -12.32 20.28
C TRP A 58 6.77 -12.81 20.31
N SER A 59 5.89 -12.04 20.96
CA SER A 59 4.45 -12.31 20.98
C SER A 59 3.63 -11.06 20.64
N HIS A 60 2.40 -11.25 20.15
CA HIS A 60 1.50 -10.18 19.72
C HIS A 60 0.16 -10.26 20.45
N GLY A 61 -0.34 -9.08 20.85
CA GLY A 61 -1.67 -8.92 21.43
C GLY A 61 -1.80 -9.44 22.87
N HIS A 62 -3.01 -9.31 23.42
CA HIS A 62 -3.30 -9.59 24.83
C HIS A 62 -3.26 -11.09 25.18
N PHE A 63 -3.50 -11.97 24.20
CA PHE A 63 -3.42 -13.42 24.35
C PHE A 63 -2.01 -14.00 24.11
N ASN A 64 -0.99 -13.13 23.99
CA ASN A 64 0.41 -13.51 23.76
C ASN A 64 0.58 -14.53 22.62
N TYR A 65 -0.01 -14.25 21.45
CA TYR A 65 0.18 -15.11 20.28
C TYR A 65 1.66 -15.09 19.90
N THR A 66 2.35 -16.24 19.94
CA THR A 66 3.75 -16.31 19.55
C THR A 66 3.90 -15.92 18.07
N VAL A 67 4.69 -14.89 17.81
CA VAL A 67 5.02 -14.33 16.49
C VAL A 67 6.28 -14.99 15.93
N LEU A 68 7.29 -15.15 16.80
CA LEU A 68 8.55 -15.80 16.50
C LEU A 68 9.16 -16.33 17.80
N LEU A 69 9.70 -17.54 17.75
CA LEU A 69 10.48 -18.14 18.84
C LEU A 69 11.86 -18.51 18.28
N TYR A 70 12.91 -17.83 18.73
CA TYR A 70 14.28 -18.21 18.44
C TYR A 70 14.80 -19.11 19.57
N GLN A 71 15.22 -20.33 19.23
CA GLN A 71 15.78 -21.30 20.17
C GLN A 71 16.76 -22.24 19.45
N ASP A 72 17.85 -22.62 20.12
CA ASP A 72 18.85 -23.57 19.62
C ASP A 72 19.43 -23.20 18.23
N GLY A 73 19.67 -21.91 18.00
CA GLY A 73 20.24 -21.42 16.75
C GLY A 73 19.27 -21.34 15.57
N LYS A 74 17.96 -21.56 15.79
CA LYS A 74 16.95 -21.59 14.72
C LYS A 74 15.72 -20.75 15.08
N ASP A 75 15.17 -20.13 14.04
CA ASP A 75 13.84 -19.53 14.09
C ASP A 75 12.80 -20.65 14.02
N ASN A 76 12.13 -20.91 15.14
CA ASN A 76 11.04 -21.86 15.25
C ASN A 76 9.72 -21.08 15.25
N PHE A 77 8.84 -21.42 14.32
CA PHE A 77 7.48 -20.92 14.33
C PHE A 77 6.61 -21.94 15.05
N LYS A 78 5.80 -21.50 16.01
CA LYS A 78 4.70 -22.36 16.48
C LYS A 78 3.74 -22.52 15.31
N GLU A 79 3.54 -23.77 14.90
CA GLU A 79 2.71 -24.19 13.76
C GLU A 79 1.26 -23.67 13.86
N GLU A 80 0.83 -23.29 15.06
CA GLU A 80 -0.49 -22.73 15.36
C GLU A 80 -0.73 -21.35 14.73
N ASN A 81 0.30 -20.56 14.37
CA ASN A 81 0.11 -19.19 13.84
C ASN A 81 0.64 -19.01 12.41
N LYS A 82 -0.21 -19.37 11.44
CA LYS A 82 0.07 -19.22 10.01
C LYS A 82 0.24 -17.75 9.55
N THR A 83 -0.19 -16.77 10.36
CA THR A 83 -0.20 -15.35 9.99
C THR A 83 1.21 -14.75 9.88
N PHE A 84 2.15 -15.24 10.67
CA PHE A 84 3.54 -14.74 10.73
C PHE A 84 4.56 -15.67 10.08
N THR A 85 4.15 -16.86 9.65
CA THR A 85 5.02 -17.82 8.97
C THR A 85 5.70 -17.19 7.76
N ASN A 86 7.04 -17.32 7.67
CA ASN A 86 7.88 -16.74 6.61
C ASN A 86 7.83 -15.21 6.49
N ARG A 87 7.26 -14.51 7.48
CA ARG A 87 7.19 -13.05 7.51
C ARG A 87 8.03 -12.44 8.62
N THR A 88 8.66 -13.23 9.47
CA THR A 88 9.44 -12.74 10.59
C THR A 88 10.83 -13.35 10.64
N SER A 89 11.79 -12.60 11.17
CA SER A 89 13.17 -13.09 11.43
C SER A 89 13.86 -12.23 12.47
N VAL A 90 14.89 -12.81 13.11
CA VAL A 90 15.86 -12.08 13.94
C VAL A 90 17.26 -12.16 13.31
N SER A 91 18.14 -11.21 13.63
CA SER A 91 19.50 -11.22 13.08
C SER A 91 20.43 -12.05 13.96
N TYR A 92 20.94 -13.18 13.46
CA TYR A 92 21.94 -13.98 14.18
C TYR A 92 23.18 -13.18 14.59
N GLN A 93 23.64 -12.25 13.74
CA GLN A 93 24.73 -11.32 14.06
C GLN A 93 24.30 -10.25 15.09
N GLY A 94 23.03 -9.84 15.09
CA GLY A 94 22.48 -8.93 16.10
C GLY A 94 22.44 -9.58 17.49
N LEU A 95 22.01 -10.85 17.56
CA LEU A 95 21.93 -11.62 18.80
C LEU A 95 23.28 -11.72 19.52
N ASN A 96 24.38 -11.77 18.77
CA ASN A 96 25.75 -11.75 19.30
C ASN A 96 26.10 -10.45 20.07
N LYS A 97 25.35 -9.37 19.83
CA LYS A 97 25.51 -8.05 20.49
C LYS A 97 24.31 -7.69 21.36
N GLY A 98 23.44 -8.65 21.68
CA GLY A 98 22.21 -8.39 22.44
C GLY A 98 21.15 -7.59 21.68
N ASP A 99 21.20 -7.52 20.34
CA ASP A 99 20.11 -6.98 19.52
C ASP A 99 19.10 -8.09 19.21
N LEU A 100 17.89 -7.91 19.72
CA LEU A 100 16.77 -8.86 19.69
C LEU A 100 15.68 -8.39 18.72
N SER A 101 15.97 -7.40 17.89
CA SER A 101 14.97 -6.73 17.06
C SER A 101 14.31 -7.69 16.07
N LEU A 102 12.98 -7.65 16.00
CA LEU A 102 12.19 -8.45 15.06
C LEU A 102 12.08 -7.73 13.73
N ARG A 103 12.45 -8.41 12.65
CA ARG A 103 12.11 -7.97 11.29
C ARG A 103 10.76 -8.58 10.93
N LEU A 104 9.80 -7.75 10.53
CA LEU A 104 8.49 -8.17 10.06
C LEU A 104 8.30 -7.70 8.61
N PHE A 105 8.03 -8.64 7.72
CA PHE A 105 7.93 -8.44 6.27
C PHE A 105 6.48 -8.31 5.81
N SER A 106 6.28 -7.43 4.82
CA SER A 106 5.01 -7.19 4.15
C SER A 106 3.88 -6.95 5.14
N VAL A 107 3.99 -5.93 6.00
CA VAL A 107 3.02 -5.68 7.09
C VAL A 107 1.59 -5.54 6.58
N GLN A 108 0.65 -6.03 7.37
CA GLN A 108 -0.79 -6.04 7.11
C GLN A 108 -1.50 -5.19 8.17
N LEU A 109 -2.71 -4.73 7.88
CA LEU A 109 -3.51 -3.95 8.85
C LEU A 109 -3.70 -4.73 10.18
N SER A 110 -3.87 -6.06 10.08
CA SER A 110 -4.01 -6.99 11.22
C SER A 110 -2.76 -7.10 12.09
N ASP A 111 -1.60 -6.68 11.60
CA ASP A 111 -0.35 -6.71 12.38
C ASP A 111 -0.29 -5.53 13.38
N SER A 112 -1.17 -4.53 13.25
CA SER A 112 -1.24 -3.44 14.23
C SER A 112 -1.48 -3.97 15.64
N GLY A 113 -0.79 -3.40 16.62
CA GLY A 113 -0.97 -3.74 18.03
C GLY A 113 0.32 -3.72 18.83
N THR A 114 0.21 -4.24 20.05
CA THR A 114 1.35 -4.33 20.98
C THR A 114 2.05 -5.67 20.80
N TYR A 115 3.36 -5.58 20.60
CA TYR A 115 4.28 -6.69 20.57
C TYR A 115 5.07 -6.74 21.87
N ARG A 116 5.36 -7.94 22.36
CA ARG A 116 6.22 -8.17 23.52
C ARG A 116 7.47 -8.91 23.08
N CYS A 117 8.62 -8.33 23.40
CA CYS A 117 9.94 -8.95 23.27
C CYS A 117 10.33 -9.53 24.63
N SER A 118 10.67 -10.81 24.72
CA SER A 118 11.04 -11.47 25.97
C SER A 118 12.24 -12.39 25.81
N ILE A 119 13.04 -12.45 26.86
CA ILE A 119 14.20 -13.35 26.95
C ILE A 119 14.01 -14.33 28.10
N HIS A 120 14.60 -15.52 27.93
CA HIS A 120 14.73 -16.50 29.01
C HIS A 120 16.20 -16.88 29.12
N ILE A 121 16.85 -16.42 30.19
CA ILE A 121 18.25 -16.72 30.51
C ILE A 121 18.26 -17.46 31.84
N GLU A 122 18.47 -18.77 31.81
CA GLU A 122 18.41 -19.64 32.99
C GLU A 122 17.12 -19.45 33.83
N LYS A 123 17.20 -18.69 34.94
CA LYS A 123 16.07 -18.37 35.84
C LYS A 123 15.56 -16.93 35.69
N LEU A 124 16.20 -16.12 34.84
CA LEU A 124 15.83 -14.74 34.59
C LEU A 124 14.87 -14.67 33.40
N GLN A 125 13.76 -13.97 33.62
CA GLN A 125 12.83 -13.56 32.57
C GLN A 125 12.75 -12.04 32.59
N SER A 126 13.05 -11.39 31.47
CA SER A 126 12.83 -9.96 31.28
C SER A 126 12.13 -9.72 29.94
N SER A 127 11.36 -8.64 29.85
CA SER A 127 10.58 -8.33 28.65
C SER A 127 10.24 -6.85 28.54
N CYS A 128 10.08 -6.37 27.30
CA CYS A 128 9.58 -5.04 26.98
C CYS A 128 8.54 -5.09 25.86
N TYR A 129 7.92 -3.94 25.58
CA TYR A 129 6.79 -3.82 24.65
C TYR A 129 7.07 -2.79 23.56
N VAL A 130 6.64 -3.10 22.34
CA VAL A 130 6.68 -2.21 21.17
C VAL A 130 5.27 -2.09 20.61
N ASN A 131 4.83 -0.87 20.29
CA ASN A 131 3.55 -0.65 19.63
C ASN A 131 3.76 -0.42 18.14
N LEU A 132 3.06 -1.18 17.31
CA LEU A 132 3.03 -1.02 15.85
C LEU A 132 1.66 -0.50 15.40
N SER A 133 1.64 0.55 14.60
CA SER A 133 0.44 1.08 13.97
C SER A 133 0.59 1.04 12.45
N VAL A 134 -0.25 0.24 11.78
CA VAL A 134 -0.24 0.07 10.33
C VAL A 134 -1.39 0.83 9.70
N ALA A 135 -1.10 1.67 8.71
CA ALA A 135 -2.08 2.43 7.94
C ALA A 135 -2.17 1.96 6.49
N GLU A 136 -3.32 2.18 5.86
CA GLU A 136 -3.48 1.93 4.42
C GLU A 136 -2.54 2.79 3.58
N ASN A 137 -1.96 2.19 2.55
CA ASN A 137 -1.23 2.94 1.54
C ASN A 137 -2.24 3.66 0.61
N LYS A 138 -2.34 4.98 0.74
CA LYS A 138 -3.24 5.80 -0.08
C LYS A 138 -2.83 5.88 -1.55
N ASN A 139 -1.62 5.44 -1.92
CA ASN A 139 -1.14 5.48 -3.30
C ASN A 139 -1.94 4.57 -4.24
N ASN A 140 -2.60 3.51 -3.71
CA ASN A 140 -3.44 2.60 -4.49
C ASN A 140 -4.88 3.11 -4.71
N ARG A 141 -5.31 4.14 -3.98
CA ARG A 141 -6.63 4.77 -4.19
C ARG A 141 -6.66 5.63 -5.46
N SER A 142 -5.49 6.04 -5.93
CA SER A 142 -5.29 6.84 -7.14
C SER A 142 -5.64 6.07 -8.42
N GLU A 143 -5.36 4.77 -8.48
CA GLU A 143 -5.59 3.96 -9.68
C GLU A 143 -7.05 3.53 -9.86
N HIS A 144 -7.80 3.30 -8.77
CA HIS A 144 -9.24 2.99 -8.88
C HIS A 144 -10.12 4.23 -9.11
N GLN A 145 -9.73 5.40 -8.60
CA GLN A 145 -10.50 6.64 -8.79
C GLN A 145 -10.27 7.27 -10.17
N GLN A 146 -9.03 7.24 -10.69
CA GLN A 146 -8.79 7.70 -12.07
C GLN A 146 -9.52 6.83 -13.09
N ASN A 147 -9.81 5.56 -12.77
CA ASN A 147 -10.43 4.64 -13.71
C ASN A 147 -11.90 4.97 -14.03
N THR A 148 -12.61 5.55 -13.08
CA THR A 148 -14.02 5.93 -13.24
C THR A 148 -14.20 7.24 -13.97
N ASP A 149 -13.24 8.17 -13.82
CA ASP A 149 -13.35 9.51 -14.40
C ASP A 149 -13.12 9.51 -15.92
N TRP A 150 -12.14 8.74 -16.43
CA TRP A 150 -11.93 8.65 -17.88
C TRP A 150 -13.09 7.96 -18.60
N GLU A 151 -13.70 6.96 -17.98
CA GLU A 151 -14.81 6.19 -18.57
C GLU A 151 -16.08 7.04 -18.60
N ASN A 152 -16.34 7.81 -17.54
CA ASN A 152 -17.46 8.74 -17.49
C ASN A 152 -17.29 9.93 -18.46
N ASN A 153 -16.08 10.46 -18.59
CA ASN A 153 -15.78 11.54 -19.53
C ASN A 153 -15.91 11.06 -20.99
N ARG A 154 -15.41 9.85 -21.30
CA ARG A 154 -15.54 9.24 -22.63
C ARG A 154 -17.00 8.97 -23.00
N LYS A 155 -17.83 8.55 -22.05
CA LYS A 155 -19.29 8.37 -22.26
C LYS A 155 -20.00 9.70 -22.51
N THR A 156 -19.65 10.74 -21.77
CA THR A 156 -20.26 12.07 -21.89
C THR A 156 -20.00 12.70 -23.27
N GLU A 157 -18.77 12.60 -23.78
CA GLU A 157 -18.42 13.06 -25.14
C GLU A 157 -19.24 12.36 -26.23
N ILE A 158 -19.35 11.02 -26.17
CA ILE A 158 -20.13 10.24 -27.14
C ILE A 158 -21.61 10.64 -27.12
N ILE A 159 -22.18 10.87 -25.93
CA ILE A 159 -23.59 11.29 -25.78
C ILE A 159 -23.82 12.66 -26.42
N ILE A 160 -22.91 13.62 -26.23
CA ILE A 160 -23.01 14.97 -26.79
C ILE A 160 -23.05 14.92 -28.33
N TYR A 161 -22.13 14.19 -28.97
CA TYR A 161 -22.12 14.06 -30.43
C TYR A 161 -23.39 13.39 -30.97
N CYS A 162 -23.92 12.38 -30.26
CA CYS A 162 -25.18 11.74 -30.63
C CYS A 162 -26.36 12.73 -30.60
N VAL A 163 -26.48 13.54 -29.54
CA VAL A 163 -27.57 14.51 -29.40
C VAL A 163 -27.48 15.60 -30.47
N VAL A 164 -26.29 16.18 -30.67
CA VAL A 164 -26.07 17.19 -31.71
C VAL A 164 -26.39 16.64 -33.10
N GLY A 165 -25.96 15.41 -33.39
CA GLY A 165 -26.27 14.73 -34.65
C GLY A 165 -27.77 14.51 -34.86
N ILE A 166 -28.50 14.07 -33.82
CA ILE A 166 -29.96 13.90 -33.87
C ILE A 166 -30.65 15.24 -34.16
N VAL A 167 -30.28 16.31 -33.47
CA VAL A 167 -30.87 17.64 -33.67
C VAL A 167 -30.63 18.15 -35.10
N ILE A 168 -29.40 18.00 -35.62
CA ILE A 168 -29.08 18.38 -37.00
C ILE A 168 -29.94 17.58 -37.99
N ILE A 169 -30.10 16.27 -37.80
CA ILE A 169 -30.94 15.43 -38.67
C ILE A 169 -32.40 15.91 -38.63
N LEU A 170 -32.95 16.21 -37.46
CA LEU A 170 -34.32 16.70 -37.33
C LEU A 170 -34.52 18.05 -38.01
N ILE A 171 -33.54 18.95 -37.91
CA ILE A 171 -33.56 20.24 -38.61
C ILE A 171 -33.54 20.03 -40.13
N LEU A 172 -32.68 19.15 -40.64
CA LEU A 172 -32.62 18.84 -42.07
C LEU A 172 -33.93 18.25 -42.60
N ILE A 173 -34.56 17.35 -41.84
CA ILE A 173 -35.88 16.80 -42.17
C ILE A 173 -36.92 17.93 -42.20
N ALA A 174 -36.96 18.79 -41.19
CA ALA A 174 -37.90 19.90 -41.12
C ALA A 174 -37.70 20.91 -42.26
N VAL A 175 -36.44 21.17 -42.66
CA VAL A 175 -36.12 22.04 -43.80
C VAL A 175 -36.56 21.40 -45.11
N ALA A 176 -36.24 20.12 -45.33
CA ALA A 176 -36.67 19.36 -46.52
C ALA A 176 -38.21 19.35 -46.66
N CYS A 177 -38.93 19.13 -45.54
CA CYS A 177 -40.39 19.20 -45.51
C CYS A 177 -40.95 20.61 -45.77
N ARG A 178 -40.20 21.69 -45.50
CA ARG A 178 -40.64 23.07 -45.77
C ARG A 178 -40.35 23.51 -47.21
N THR A 179 -39.29 23.02 -47.81
CA THR A 179 -38.91 23.37 -49.19
C THR A 179 -39.79 22.70 -50.22
N GLU A 180 -40.44 21.60 -49.87
CA GLU A 180 -41.31 20.84 -50.76
C GLU A 180 -42.79 21.08 -50.42
N LYS A 181 -43.36 22.15 -50.99
CA LYS A 181 -44.82 22.35 -50.99
C LYS A 181 -45.44 21.46 -52.08
N GLY A 182 -45.72 20.21 -51.75
CA GLY A 182 -46.49 19.28 -52.58
C GLY A 182 -47.19 18.21 -51.73
N PRO A 183 -48.47 17.86 -52.00
CA PRO A 183 -49.18 16.87 -51.23
C PRO A 183 -48.86 15.48 -51.76
N GLU A 184 -47.90 14.79 -51.15
CA GLU A 184 -47.90 13.33 -50.94
C GLU A 184 -46.55 12.89 -50.31
N CYS A 185 -46.56 12.70 -48.99
CA CYS A 185 -45.46 12.06 -48.27
C CYS A 185 -45.54 10.55 -48.48
N GLU A 186 -45.04 10.02 -49.60
CA GLU A 186 -44.79 8.58 -49.70
C GLU A 186 -43.38 8.25 -49.21
N PHE A 187 -43.33 7.56 -48.07
CA PHE A 187 -42.17 7.29 -47.23
C PHE A 187 -41.23 6.24 -47.85
N ARG A 188 -40.59 6.54 -48.99
CA ARG A 188 -39.60 5.64 -49.62
C ARG A 188 -38.39 6.39 -50.21
N SER A 189 -37.51 6.90 -49.34
CA SER A 189 -36.10 7.05 -49.73
C SER A 189 -35.07 7.28 -48.61
N PHE A 190 -35.47 7.32 -47.34
CA PHE A 190 -34.51 7.62 -46.27
C PHE A 190 -33.60 6.43 -45.85
N LEU A 191 -33.86 5.20 -46.33
CA LEU A 191 -33.08 4.01 -45.99
C LEU A 191 -31.82 3.79 -46.87
N ILE A 192 -31.69 4.48 -48.01
CA ILE A 192 -30.57 4.22 -48.94
C ILE A 192 -29.33 5.08 -48.60
N TYR A 193 -29.50 6.26 -47.99
CA TYR A 193 -28.36 7.16 -47.74
C TYR A 193 -27.50 6.78 -46.52
N LYS A 194 -27.96 5.86 -45.65
CA LYS A 194 -27.23 5.50 -44.42
C LYS A 194 -26.58 4.11 -44.43
N LEU A 195 -26.94 3.21 -45.33
CA LEU A 195 -26.37 1.84 -45.34
C LEU A 195 -25.10 1.68 -46.21
N ARG A 196 -24.69 2.69 -46.97
CA ARG A 196 -23.45 2.63 -47.79
C ARG A 196 -22.18 3.05 -47.04
N SER A 197 -22.30 3.72 -45.88
CA SER A 197 -21.14 4.12 -45.07
C SER A 197 -20.81 3.14 -43.92
N TYR A 198 -21.76 2.31 -43.48
CA TYR A 198 -21.53 1.38 -42.36
C TYR A 198 -20.90 0.03 -42.77
N THR A 199 -20.78 -0.28 -44.06
CA THR A 199 -20.18 -1.54 -44.55
C THR A 199 -18.67 -1.48 -44.80
N MET A 200 -18.00 -0.37 -44.52
CA MET A 200 -16.54 -0.21 -44.69
C MET A 200 -15.80 0.05 -43.37
N CYS A 201 -16.12 -0.69 -42.30
CA CYS A 201 -15.29 -0.66 -41.10
C CYS A 201 -15.21 -2.02 -40.40
N LYS A 202 -14.64 -3.01 -41.10
CA LYS A 202 -13.93 -4.13 -40.48
C LYS A 202 -13.00 -4.75 -41.52
N ILE A 203 -11.69 -4.49 -41.41
CA ILE A 203 -10.55 -5.41 -41.59
C ILE A 203 -9.24 -4.58 -41.64
N HIS A 204 -8.45 -4.72 -40.57
CA HIS A 204 -6.99 -4.63 -40.43
C HIS A 204 -6.21 -3.28 -40.55
N SER A 205 -5.91 -2.73 -39.37
CA SER A 205 -4.59 -2.35 -38.80
C SER A 205 -3.44 -1.91 -39.74
N HIS A 206 -3.02 -0.64 -39.61
CA HIS A 206 -1.66 -0.14 -39.29
C HIS A 206 -1.37 1.19 -40.00
N HIS A 207 -1.17 2.27 -39.21
CA HIS A 207 -0.66 3.60 -39.63
C HIS A 207 -1.56 4.34 -40.67
N MET A 208 -1.73 5.65 -40.74
CA MET A 208 -0.97 6.80 -40.30
C MET A 208 -1.93 8.01 -40.46
N PHE A 209 -1.97 8.90 -39.45
CA PHE A 209 -1.98 10.35 -39.60
C PHE A 209 -2.59 10.96 -40.89
N SER A 210 -3.72 11.67 -40.79
CA SER A 210 -3.71 13.13 -40.63
C SER A 210 -5.10 13.73 -40.86
N LEU A 211 -5.49 14.58 -39.91
CA LEU A 211 -6.64 15.49 -39.91
C LEU A 211 -6.40 16.69 -40.85
N LEU A 212 -5.99 16.47 -42.11
CA LEU A 212 -5.64 17.56 -43.04
C LEU A 212 -6.34 17.48 -44.40
N SER A 213 -7.67 17.39 -44.41
CA SER A 213 -8.47 17.78 -45.59
C SER A 213 -9.62 18.75 -45.28
N TYR A 214 -9.76 19.19 -44.02
CA TYR A 214 -10.73 20.24 -43.65
C TYR A 214 -10.25 21.67 -43.95
N LEU A 215 -9.07 21.84 -44.56
CA LEU A 215 -8.60 23.11 -45.08
C LEU A 215 -8.47 23.04 -46.60
N SER A 216 -9.55 23.34 -47.32
CA SER A 216 -9.53 24.09 -48.60
C SER A 216 -10.93 24.19 -49.24
N ILE A 217 -11.86 24.93 -48.64
CA ILE A 217 -12.87 25.68 -49.43
C ILE A 217 -13.17 27.00 -48.71
N CYS A 218 -12.25 27.96 -48.85
CA CYS A 218 -12.53 29.38 -48.70
C CYS A 218 -11.61 30.16 -49.64
N GLN A 219 -11.91 30.16 -50.95
CA GLN A 219 -11.62 31.31 -51.81
C GLN A 219 -12.69 31.47 -52.90
N VAL A 220 -13.38 32.59 -52.78
CA VAL A 220 -14.03 33.46 -53.77
C VAL A 220 -13.49 33.32 -55.20
N SER A 221 -14.37 33.27 -56.20
CA SER A 221 -14.39 34.27 -57.28
C SER A 221 -15.66 34.22 -58.12
N THR A 222 -16.31 35.38 -58.15
CA THR A 222 -17.31 35.87 -59.08
C THR A 222 -16.90 35.76 -60.56
N LYS A 223 -17.74 35.14 -61.39
CA LYS A 223 -18.38 35.74 -62.59
C LYS A 223 -19.43 34.79 -63.13
#